data_AF-A0A2E5W270-F1
#
_entry.id   AF-A0A2E5W270-F1
#
_cell.length_a   1.000
_cell.length_b   1.000
_cell.length_c   1.000
_cell.angle_alpha   90.00
_cell.angle_beta   90.00
_cell.angle_gamma   90.00
#
_symmetry.space_group_name_H-M   'P 1'
#
loop_
_entity.id
_entity.type
_entity.pdbx_description
1 polymer ?
#
loop_
_entity_poly.entity_id
_entity_poly.type
_entity_poly.pdbx_seq_one_letter_code
_entity_poly.pdbx_strand_id
1 'polypeptide(L)'
;MHLCFIIIILIYKWPLSKELWSNFKPFLFYLPISGLIFFIISTILTAKSINIIAKDVMYATVRLYAMILVMSIYITEKQSNNLLIAVRGLWYDSKINIIWLDKIILFFELTLRLFPSTKQIWFDISRAQKAISKAPENSKLKNTINISKSIPDYILLNLNSTEKIVENMVMRGYGKSARRSVYPHIKFSLFDVYICFFLVLFLSSIHSFV
;
A
#
# COMPACT_ATOMS: atom_id res chain seq x y z
N MET A 1 3.73 -11.06 -27.51
CA MET A 1 4.26 -11.82 -26.36
C MET A 1 3.93 -11.17 -25.01
N HIS A 2 4.19 -9.86 -24.78
CA HIS A 2 3.87 -9.20 -23.48
C HIS A 2 2.39 -9.16 -23.10
N LEU A 3 1.49 -8.90 -24.07
CA LEU A 3 0.04 -8.94 -23.85
C LEU A 3 -0.46 -10.36 -23.48
N CYS A 4 0.11 -11.42 -24.07
CA CYS A 4 -0.24 -12.80 -23.71
C CYS A 4 0.09 -13.12 -22.26
N PHE A 5 1.19 -12.57 -21.72
CA PHE A 5 1.57 -12.82 -20.33
C PHE A 5 0.62 -12.12 -19.34
N ILE A 6 0.19 -10.90 -19.67
CA ILE A 6 -0.85 -10.17 -18.91
C ILE A 6 -2.18 -10.95 -18.96
N ILE A 7 -2.54 -11.47 -20.13
CA ILE A 7 -3.75 -12.28 -20.32
C ILE A 7 -3.66 -13.60 -19.53
N ILE A 8 -2.50 -14.27 -19.50
CA ILE A 8 -2.28 -15.50 -18.71
C ILE A 8 -2.41 -15.22 -17.20
N ILE A 9 -1.86 -14.11 -16.71
CA ILE A 9 -2.01 -13.70 -15.29
C ILE A 9 -3.48 -13.39 -14.97
N LEU A 10 -4.20 -12.72 -15.89
CA LEU A 10 -5.63 -12.45 -15.75
C LEU A 10 -6.49 -13.73 -15.74
N ILE A 11 -6.16 -14.72 -16.58
CA ILE A 11 -6.83 -16.02 -16.63
C ILE A 11 -6.58 -16.82 -15.35
N TYR A 12 -5.35 -16.81 -14.84
CA TYR A 12 -4.98 -17.54 -13.61
C TYR A 12 -5.70 -17.02 -12.35
N LYS A 13 -6.14 -15.75 -12.34
CA LYS A 13 -6.73 -15.06 -11.18
C LYS A 13 -8.21 -14.71 -11.34
N TRP A 14 -8.91 -15.37 -12.26
CA TRP A 14 -10.36 -15.21 -12.51
C TRP A 14 -11.26 -15.16 -11.24
N PRO A 15 -11.02 -15.93 -10.15
CA PRO A 15 -11.88 -15.84 -8.96
C PRO A 15 -11.81 -14.50 -8.21
N LEU A 16 -10.74 -13.70 -8.34
CA LEU A 16 -10.62 -12.35 -7.73
C LEU A 16 -11.02 -11.20 -8.68
N SER A 17 -11.60 -11.52 -9.83
CA SER A 17 -11.91 -10.56 -10.90
C SER A 17 -12.84 -9.41 -10.45
N LYS A 18 -13.78 -9.66 -9.52
CA LYS A 18 -14.70 -8.62 -9.02
C LYS A 18 -14.01 -7.54 -8.19
N GLU A 19 -13.10 -7.94 -7.30
CA GLU A 19 -12.37 -7.01 -6.44
C GLU A 19 -11.30 -6.24 -7.23
N LEU A 20 -10.66 -6.92 -8.17
CA LEU A 20 -9.73 -6.33 -9.14
C LEU A 20 -10.42 -5.27 -10.01
N TRP A 21 -11.63 -5.55 -10.50
CA TRP A 21 -12.40 -4.59 -11.30
C TRP A 21 -12.79 -3.35 -10.49
N SER A 22 -13.16 -3.51 -9.22
CA SER A 22 -13.47 -2.39 -8.32
C SER A 22 -12.27 -1.46 -8.15
N ASN A 23 -11.09 -2.03 -7.91
CA ASN A 23 -9.84 -1.27 -7.73
C ASN A 23 -9.35 -0.62 -9.03
N PHE A 24 -9.56 -1.26 -10.18
CA PHE A 24 -9.09 -0.78 -11.48
C PHE A 24 -10.03 0.24 -12.15
N LYS A 25 -11.34 0.16 -11.91
CA LYS A 25 -12.37 1.04 -12.50
C LYS A 25 -12.06 2.55 -12.42
N PRO A 26 -11.59 3.14 -11.29
CA PRO A 26 -11.29 4.57 -11.24
C PRO A 26 -10.16 4.97 -12.21
N PHE A 27 -9.18 4.08 -12.43
CA PHE A 27 -8.04 4.37 -13.31
C PHE A 27 -8.40 4.35 -14.80
N LEU A 28 -9.41 3.56 -15.18
CA LEU A 28 -9.90 3.49 -16.56
C LEU A 28 -10.40 4.85 -17.08
N PHE A 29 -10.96 5.68 -16.20
CA PHE A 29 -11.41 7.03 -16.57
C PHE A 29 -10.28 8.06 -16.51
N TYR A 30 -9.36 7.94 -15.57
CA TYR A 30 -8.27 8.93 -15.38
C TYR A 30 -7.18 8.84 -16.47
N LEU A 31 -6.80 7.64 -16.88
CA LEU A 31 -5.73 7.41 -17.85
C LEU A 31 -5.99 8.00 -19.26
N PRO A 32 -7.17 7.86 -19.88
CA PRO A 32 -7.40 8.46 -21.20
C PRO A 32 -7.39 10.00 -21.13
N ILE A 33 -7.89 10.57 -20.04
CA ILE A 33 -7.83 12.02 -19.80
C ILE A 33 -6.38 12.49 -19.70
N SER A 34 -5.55 11.77 -18.92
CA SER A 34 -4.11 12.06 -18.82
C SER A 34 -3.40 11.94 -20.17
N GLY A 35 -3.72 10.92 -20.96
CA GLY A 35 -3.17 10.74 -22.31
C GLY A 35 -3.53 11.89 -23.26
N LEU A 36 -4.77 12.39 -23.20
CA LEU A 36 -5.21 13.56 -23.98
C LEU A 36 -4.47 14.84 -23.58
N ILE A 37 -4.32 15.09 -22.27
CA ILE A 37 -3.56 16.25 -21.77
C ILE A 37 -2.11 16.17 -22.26
N PHE A 38 -1.48 15.00 -22.17
CA PHE A 38 -0.11 14.79 -22.63
C PHE A 38 0.03 15.00 -24.15
N PHE A 39 -0.94 14.55 -24.93
CA PHE A 39 -0.98 14.78 -26.37
C PHE A 39 -1.03 16.28 -26.70
N ILE A 40 -1.93 17.04 -26.07
CA ILE A 40 -2.07 18.49 -26.27
C ILE A 40 -0.75 19.21 -25.96
N ILE A 41 -0.16 18.92 -24.79
CA ILE A 41 1.12 19.52 -24.39
C ILE A 41 2.23 19.17 -25.39
N SER A 42 2.31 17.91 -25.82
CA SER A 42 3.33 17.46 -26.76
C SER A 42 3.21 18.12 -28.13
N THR A 43 1.99 18.40 -28.61
CA THR A 43 1.77 19.11 -29.88
C THR A 43 2.17 20.58 -29.83
N ILE A 44 2.09 21.22 -28.66
CA ILE A 44 2.49 22.63 -28.50
C ILE A 44 4.01 22.74 -28.41
N LEU A 45 4.67 21.80 -27.72
CA LEU A 45 6.09 21.91 -27.36
C LEU A 45 7.06 21.40 -28.44
N THR A 46 6.62 20.48 -29.32
CA THR A 46 7.53 19.72 -30.20
C THR A 46 7.15 19.82 -31.67
N ALA A 47 8.12 20.10 -32.54
CA ALA A 47 7.97 20.12 -34.01
C ALA A 47 7.99 18.73 -34.68
N LYS A 48 7.60 17.67 -33.96
CA LYS A 48 7.51 16.31 -34.49
C LYS A 48 6.20 16.15 -35.26
N SER A 49 6.17 15.24 -36.23
CA SER A 49 4.91 14.94 -36.94
C SER A 49 3.86 14.38 -35.98
N ILE A 50 2.60 14.74 -36.21
CA ILE A 50 1.47 14.37 -35.36
C ILE A 50 1.36 12.84 -35.17
N ASN A 51 1.76 12.07 -36.19
CA ASN A 51 1.70 10.62 -36.19
C ASN A 51 2.75 10.00 -35.24
N ILE A 52 3.93 10.60 -35.13
CA ILE A 52 4.97 10.14 -34.19
C ILE A 52 4.52 10.42 -32.76
N ILE A 53 3.99 11.63 -32.51
CA ILE A 53 3.46 12.01 -31.21
C ILE A 53 2.31 11.08 -30.79
N ALA A 54 1.37 10.80 -31.69
CA ALA A 54 0.25 9.90 -31.40
C ALA A 54 0.71 8.49 -31.01
N LYS A 55 1.71 7.94 -31.71
CA LYS A 55 2.30 6.63 -31.39
C LYS A 55 2.99 6.65 -30.02
N ASP A 56 3.78 7.68 -29.73
CA ASP A 56 4.47 7.83 -28.45
C ASP A 56 3.47 7.90 -27.28
N VAL A 57 2.39 8.68 -27.43
CA VAL A 57 1.31 8.78 -26.42
C VAL A 57 0.57 7.45 -26.25
N MET A 58 0.27 6.75 -27.35
CA MET A 58 -0.35 5.42 -27.28
C MET A 58 0.53 4.40 -26.54
N TYR A 59 1.84 4.35 -26.83
CA TYR A 59 2.74 3.44 -26.10
C TYR A 59 2.87 3.81 -24.63
N ALA A 60 2.94 5.10 -24.30
CA ALA A 60 2.99 5.57 -22.91
C ALA A 60 1.71 5.21 -22.13
N THR A 61 0.54 5.40 -22.73
CA THR A 61 -0.74 5.07 -22.10
C THR A 61 -0.91 3.56 -21.88
N VAL A 62 -0.58 2.72 -22.86
CA VAL A 62 -0.61 1.25 -22.73
C VAL A 62 0.34 0.78 -21.62
N ARG A 63 1.53 1.39 -21.50
CA ARG A 63 2.48 1.10 -20.41
C ARG A 63 1.90 1.38 -19.04
N LEU A 64 1.27 2.55 -18.86
CA LEU A 64 0.64 2.92 -17.60
C LEU A 64 -0.50 1.97 -17.23
N TYR A 65 -1.32 1.57 -18.21
CA TYR A 65 -2.34 0.55 -18.02
C TYR A 65 -1.75 -0.77 -17.51
N ALA A 66 -0.69 -1.27 -18.16
CA ALA A 66 -0.03 -2.50 -17.75
C ALA A 66 0.54 -2.42 -16.32
N MET A 67 1.17 -1.29 -15.96
CA MET A 67 1.75 -1.10 -14.63
C MET A 67 0.69 -1.06 -13.53
N ILE A 68 -0.42 -0.35 -13.77
CA ILE A 68 -1.53 -0.25 -12.82
C ILE A 68 -2.21 -1.60 -12.62
N LEU A 69 -2.36 -2.39 -13.70
CA LEU A 69 -2.89 -3.76 -13.60
C LEU A 69 -2.02 -4.64 -12.70
N VAL A 70 -0.70 -4.65 -12.91
CA VAL A 70 0.23 -5.43 -12.07
C VAL A 70 0.14 -5.00 -10.61
N MET A 71 0.10 -3.69 -10.35
CA MET A 71 -0.02 -3.15 -8.99
C MET A 71 -1.36 -3.53 -8.33
N SER A 72 -2.46 -3.48 -9.08
CA SER A 72 -3.79 -3.83 -8.58
C SER A 72 -3.89 -5.32 -8.23
N ILE A 73 -3.29 -6.19 -9.04
CA ILE A 73 -3.18 -7.63 -8.75
C ILE A 73 -2.40 -7.83 -7.44
N TYR A 74 -1.26 -7.16 -7.29
CA TYR A 74 -0.44 -7.27 -6.09
C TYR A 74 -1.18 -6.85 -4.80
N ILE A 75 -1.91 -5.73 -4.85
CA ILE A 75 -2.69 -5.23 -3.71
C ILE A 75 -3.80 -6.20 -3.32
N THR A 76 -4.48 -6.77 -4.30
CA THR A 76 -5.62 -7.66 -4.07
C THR A 76 -5.17 -9.02 -3.47
N GLU A 77 -3.97 -9.49 -3.80
CA GLU A 77 -3.46 -10.78 -3.31
C GLU A 77 -2.88 -10.75 -1.89
N LYS A 78 -2.40 -9.59 -1.42
CA LYS A 78 -1.60 -9.53 -0.19
C LYS A 78 -2.41 -8.99 0.98
N GLN A 79 -2.60 -9.84 2.00
CA GLN A 79 -2.92 -9.35 3.34
C GLN A 79 -1.69 -8.61 3.90
N SER A 80 -1.86 -7.34 4.30
CA SER A 80 -0.77 -6.43 4.71
C SER A 80 0.21 -7.02 5.73
N ASN A 81 -0.28 -7.84 6.67
CA ASN A 81 0.55 -8.49 7.69
C ASN A 81 1.56 -9.50 7.10
N ASN A 82 1.23 -10.16 5.99
CA ASN A 82 2.08 -11.21 5.42
C ASN A 82 3.34 -10.63 4.75
N LEU A 83 3.29 -9.38 4.28
CA LEU A 83 4.44 -8.71 3.68
C LEU A 83 5.51 -8.38 4.71
N LEU A 84 5.12 -7.81 5.85
CA LEU A 84 6.07 -7.43 6.89
C LEU A 84 6.73 -8.68 7.52
N ILE A 85 5.96 -9.76 7.70
CA ILE A 85 6.48 -11.05 8.16
C ILE A 85 7.50 -11.62 7.15
N ALA A 86 7.22 -11.54 5.84
CA ALA A 86 8.15 -12.00 4.81
C ALA A 86 9.46 -11.19 4.79
N VAL A 87 9.37 -9.85 4.90
CA VAL A 87 10.56 -8.97 5.02
C VAL A 87 11.38 -9.34 6.26
N ARG A 88 10.71 -9.59 7.39
CA ARG A 88 11.36 -10.01 8.63
C ARG A 88 12.02 -11.39 8.52
N GLY A 89 11.40 -12.31 7.78
CA GLY A 89 11.96 -13.63 7.46
C GLY A 89 13.24 -13.52 6.63
N LEU A 90 13.21 -12.76 5.53
CA LEU A 90 14.37 -12.48 4.70
C LEU A 90 15.51 -11.85 5.50
N TRP A 91 15.18 -10.91 6.39
CA TRP A 91 16.16 -10.29 7.27
C TRP A 91 16.81 -11.28 8.23
N TYR A 92 16.01 -12.16 8.84
CA TYR A 92 16.51 -13.19 9.74
C TYR A 92 17.47 -14.17 9.03
N ASP A 93 17.12 -14.57 7.80
CA ASP A 93 17.91 -15.51 6.97
C ASP A 93 19.23 -14.89 6.47
N SER A 94 19.26 -13.57 6.27
CA SER A 94 20.46 -12.83 5.89
C SER A 94 21.59 -12.91 6.94
N LYS A 95 21.28 -13.32 8.17
CA LYS A 95 22.21 -13.41 9.34
C LYS A 95 22.86 -12.09 9.76
N ILE A 96 22.64 -11.00 9.03
CA ILE A 96 23.11 -9.64 9.35
C ILE A 96 22.40 -9.13 10.60
N ASN A 97 23.17 -8.67 11.60
CA ASN A 97 22.63 -8.23 12.89
C ASN A 97 22.63 -6.70 13.01
N ILE A 98 21.65 -6.04 12.39
CA ILE A 98 21.40 -4.59 12.55
C ILE A 98 20.22 -4.39 13.49
N ILE A 99 20.50 -3.97 14.72
CA ILE A 99 19.51 -3.75 15.79
C ILE A 99 18.48 -2.68 15.40
N TRP A 100 18.92 -1.64 14.67
CA TRP A 100 18.03 -0.55 14.25
C TRP A 100 16.95 -1.02 13.29
N LEU A 101 17.28 -1.96 12.39
CA LEU A 101 16.34 -2.49 11.41
C LEU A 101 15.27 -3.38 12.08
N ASP A 102 15.66 -4.18 13.07
CA ASP A 102 14.69 -4.97 13.87
C ASP A 102 13.70 -4.06 14.64
N LYS A 103 14.19 -2.93 15.18
CA LYS A 103 13.33 -1.91 15.81
C LYS A 103 12.33 -1.28 14.83
N ILE A 104 12.76 -0.99 13.60
CA ILE A 104 11.89 -0.43 12.55
C ILE A 104 10.81 -1.44 12.15
N ILE A 105 11.21 -2.69 11.89
CA ILE A 105 10.27 -3.75 11.54
C ILE A 105 9.25 -3.94 12.66
N LEU A 106 9.70 -4.00 13.92
CA LEU A 106 8.81 -4.08 15.07
C LEU A 106 7.85 -2.88 15.13
N PHE A 107 8.35 -1.67 14.93
CA PHE A 107 7.52 -0.47 14.93
C PHE A 107 6.38 -0.60 13.92
N PHE A 108 6.68 -0.95 12.66
CA PHE A 108 5.66 -1.18 11.64
C PHE A 108 4.70 -2.33 11.99
N GLU A 109 5.20 -3.41 12.61
CA GLU A 109 4.39 -4.56 13.01
C GLU A 109 3.36 -4.15 14.06
N LEU A 110 3.78 -3.36 15.05
CA LEU A 110 2.92 -2.83 16.08
C LEU A 110 1.95 -1.79 15.52
N THR A 111 2.40 -0.88 14.65
CA THR A 111 1.52 0.10 14.01
C THR A 111 0.42 -0.57 13.20
N LEU A 112 0.76 -1.54 12.34
CA LEU A 112 -0.24 -2.25 11.52
C LEU A 112 -1.22 -3.05 12.39
N ARG A 113 -0.71 -3.69 13.46
CA ARG A 113 -1.56 -4.45 14.40
C ARG A 113 -2.50 -3.56 15.20
N LEU A 114 -2.04 -2.38 15.64
CA LEU A 114 -2.81 -1.45 16.46
C LEU A 114 -3.71 -0.52 15.63
N PHE A 115 -3.48 -0.42 14.33
CA PHE A 115 -4.28 0.43 13.45
C PHE A 115 -5.80 0.20 13.54
N PRO A 116 -6.32 -1.05 13.53
CA PRO A 116 -7.75 -1.29 13.68
C PRO A 116 -8.31 -0.82 15.03
N SER A 117 -7.59 -1.06 16.13
CA SER A 117 -8.02 -0.60 17.46
C SER A 117 -8.01 0.92 17.57
N THR A 118 -6.98 1.57 17.03
CA THR A 118 -6.87 3.04 17.01
C THR A 118 -8.00 3.66 16.16
N LYS A 119 -8.35 3.05 15.03
CA LYS A 119 -9.52 3.44 14.22
C LYS A 119 -10.84 3.29 15.00
N GLN A 120 -10.98 2.22 15.77
CA GLN A 120 -12.17 2.00 16.59
C GLN A 120 -12.32 3.06 17.68
N ILE A 121 -11.24 3.39 18.40
CA ILE A 121 -11.21 4.47 19.39
C ILE A 121 -11.67 5.78 18.76
N TRP A 122 -11.18 6.12 17.57
CA TRP A 122 -11.62 7.31 16.85
C TRP A 122 -13.13 7.32 16.57
N PHE A 123 -13.70 6.21 16.11
CA PHE A 123 -15.13 6.10 15.87
C PHE A 123 -15.95 6.25 17.15
N ASP A 124 -15.49 5.67 18.25
CA ASP A 124 -16.19 5.74 19.53
C ASP A 124 -16.18 7.15 20.10
N ILE A 125 -15.05 7.86 20.02
CA ILE A 125 -14.95 9.29 20.37
C ILE A 125 -15.88 10.12 19.47
N SER A 126 -15.85 9.90 18.16
CA SER A 126 -16.69 10.64 17.22
C SER A 126 -18.18 10.41 17.51
N ARG A 127 -18.57 9.18 17.88
CA ARG A 127 -19.94 8.84 18.25
C ARG A 127 -20.34 9.47 19.58
N ALA A 128 -19.47 9.41 20.59
CA ALA A 128 -19.72 10.02 21.89
C ALA A 128 -19.89 11.54 21.76
N GLN A 129 -19.01 12.20 21.01
CA GLN A 129 -19.12 13.63 20.74
C GLN A 129 -20.42 13.98 20.01
N LYS A 130 -20.81 13.21 18.98
CA LYS A 130 -22.10 13.41 18.30
C LYS A 130 -23.30 13.25 19.22
N ALA A 131 -23.23 12.36 20.21
CA ALA A 131 -24.29 12.17 21.20
C ALA A 131 -24.38 13.33 22.20
N ILE A 132 -23.25 13.97 22.52
CA ILE A 132 -23.17 15.12 23.44
C ILE A 132 -23.50 16.44 22.72
N SER A 133 -23.10 16.59 21.47
CA SER A 133 -23.33 17.81 20.69
C SER A 133 -24.78 17.90 20.20
N LYS A 134 -25.47 19.00 20.55
CA LYS A 134 -26.83 19.29 20.06
C LYS A 134 -26.76 19.75 18.60
N ALA A 135 -27.45 19.00 17.72
CA ALA A 135 -27.66 19.21 16.28
C ALA A 135 -26.38 19.34 15.40
N PRO A 136 -26.34 18.66 14.23
CA PRO A 136 -25.24 18.85 13.29
C PRO A 136 -25.25 20.28 12.73
N GLU A 137 -24.23 21.08 13.02
CA GLU A 137 -24.09 22.41 12.44
C GLU A 137 -23.53 22.34 11.00
N ASN A 138 -24.18 23.04 10.06
CA ASN A 138 -23.88 22.95 8.62
C ASN A 138 -22.57 23.62 8.15
N SER A 139 -21.81 24.27 9.05
CA SER A 139 -20.60 25.01 8.68
C SER A 139 -19.34 24.13 8.71
N LYS A 140 -18.61 24.07 7.58
CA LYS A 140 -17.33 23.34 7.46
C LYS A 140 -16.28 23.80 8.49
N LEU A 141 -16.25 25.10 8.80
CA LEU A 141 -15.30 25.67 9.77
C LEU A 141 -15.61 25.18 11.19
N LYS A 142 -16.88 25.25 11.60
CA LYS A 142 -17.30 24.78 12.93
C LYS A 142 -17.09 23.28 13.09
N ASN A 143 -17.34 22.49 12.05
CA ASN A 143 -17.04 21.05 12.05
C ASN A 143 -15.55 20.78 12.27
N THR A 144 -14.67 21.55 11.63
CA THR A 144 -13.22 21.41 11.81
C THR A 144 -12.79 21.76 13.24
N ILE A 145 -13.34 22.84 13.79
CA ILE A 145 -13.10 23.24 15.19
C ILE A 145 -13.58 22.16 16.16
N ASN A 146 -14.75 21.55 15.90
CA ASN A 146 -15.28 20.48 16.74
C ASN A 146 -14.43 19.21 16.67
N ILE A 147 -13.91 18.84 15.49
CA ILE A 147 -12.96 17.72 15.33
C ILE A 147 -11.65 18.03 16.06
N SER A 148 -11.16 19.26 15.98
CA SER A 148 -9.93 19.67 16.70
C SER A 148 -10.05 19.44 18.21
N LYS A 149 -11.23 19.69 18.78
CA LYS A 149 -11.50 19.45 20.21
C LYS A 149 -11.43 17.96 20.60
N SER A 150 -11.66 17.01 19.68
CA SER A 150 -11.53 15.57 19.95
C SER A 150 -10.10 15.05 19.91
N ILE A 151 -9.20 15.75 19.24
CA ILE A 151 -7.83 15.26 18.98
C ILE A 151 -7.06 15.03 20.30
N PRO A 152 -7.08 15.95 21.29
CA PRO A 152 -6.38 15.73 22.55
C PRO A 152 -6.86 14.46 23.28
N ASP A 153 -8.17 14.25 23.38
CA ASP A 153 -8.75 13.07 24.03
C ASP A 153 -8.31 11.78 23.32
N TYR A 154 -8.32 11.80 21.99
CA TYR A 154 -7.85 10.68 21.18
C TYR A 154 -6.36 10.38 21.42
N ILE A 155 -5.51 11.42 21.49
CA ILE A 155 -4.08 11.25 21.78
C ILE A 155 -3.90 10.65 23.18
N LEU A 156 -4.59 11.18 24.19
CA LEU A 156 -4.50 10.72 25.57
C LEU A 156 -4.88 9.24 25.72
N LEU A 157 -5.98 8.82 25.09
CA LEU A 157 -6.42 7.43 25.12
C LEU A 157 -5.44 6.48 24.43
N ASN A 158 -4.87 6.88 23.29
CA ASN A 158 -3.85 6.07 22.60
C ASN A 158 -2.54 6.02 23.38
N LEU A 159 -2.15 7.10 24.07
CA LEU A 159 -0.96 7.14 24.90
C LEU A 159 -1.07 6.17 26.08
N ASN A 160 -2.19 6.23 26.83
CA ASN A 160 -2.47 5.29 27.91
C ASN A 160 -2.52 3.83 27.42
N SER A 161 -3.14 3.58 26.26
CA SER A 161 -3.15 2.24 25.65
C SER A 161 -1.73 1.77 25.31
N THR A 162 -0.88 2.67 24.82
CA THR A 162 0.52 2.37 24.47
C THR A 162 1.34 2.06 25.71
N GLU A 163 1.19 2.82 26.80
CA GLU A 163 1.87 2.57 28.08
C GLU A 163 1.56 1.16 28.60
N LYS A 164 0.28 0.77 28.62
CA LYS A 164 -0.15 -0.59 29.00
C LYS A 164 0.44 -1.67 28.09
N ILE A 165 0.54 -1.41 26.78
CA ILE A 165 1.15 -2.34 25.84
C ILE A 165 2.65 -2.50 26.11
N VAL A 166 3.35 -1.39 26.34
CA VAL A 166 4.79 -1.39 26.65
C VAL A 166 5.05 -2.12 27.96
N GLU A 167 4.27 -1.86 29.01
CA GLU A 167 4.35 -2.57 30.29
C GLU A 167 4.19 -4.09 30.08
N ASN A 168 3.15 -4.50 29.37
CA ASN A 168 2.93 -5.91 29.04
C ASN A 168 4.08 -6.52 28.22
N MET A 169 4.70 -5.77 27.32
CA MET A 169 5.86 -6.22 26.56
C MET A 169 7.07 -6.43 27.49
N VAL A 170 7.36 -5.48 28.37
CA VAL A 170 8.46 -5.57 29.34
C VAL A 170 8.25 -6.77 30.27
N MET A 171 7.02 -6.99 30.78
CA MET A 171 6.68 -8.16 31.61
C MET A 171 6.89 -9.49 30.87
N ARG A 172 6.70 -9.52 29.54
CA ARG A 172 7.01 -10.68 28.67
C ARG A 172 8.49 -10.83 28.34
N GLY A 173 9.37 -10.03 28.95
CA GLY A 173 10.82 -10.06 28.70
C GLY A 173 11.24 -9.32 27.43
N TYR A 174 10.45 -8.35 26.94
CA TYR A 174 10.90 -7.43 25.90
C TYR A 174 12.09 -6.60 26.37
N GLY A 175 13.14 -6.54 25.55
CA GLY A 175 14.38 -5.79 25.85
C GLY A 175 15.50 -6.56 26.54
N LYS A 176 15.29 -7.81 26.98
CA LYS A 176 16.33 -8.60 27.68
C LYS A 176 17.39 -9.24 26.75
N SER A 177 17.06 -9.45 25.47
CA SER A 177 17.97 -10.07 24.48
C SER A 177 18.17 -9.16 23.27
N ALA A 178 19.41 -9.12 22.75
CA ALA A 178 19.79 -8.28 21.62
C ALA A 178 19.24 -8.79 20.27
N ARG A 179 19.02 -10.11 20.12
CA ARG A 179 18.47 -10.73 18.92
C ARG A 179 17.33 -11.67 19.30
N ARG A 180 16.20 -11.56 18.59
CA ARG A 180 15.01 -12.37 18.81
C ARG A 180 14.80 -13.37 17.67
N SER A 181 14.21 -14.51 18.00
CA SER A 181 13.69 -15.43 17.00
C SER A 181 12.47 -14.82 16.31
N VAL A 182 12.24 -15.19 15.05
CA VAL A 182 11.10 -14.72 14.25
C VAL A 182 10.05 -15.82 14.19
N TYR A 183 8.80 -15.48 14.51
CA TYR A 183 7.65 -16.36 14.36
C TYR A 183 6.42 -15.55 13.90
N PRO A 184 5.66 -16.00 12.89
CA PRO A 184 5.95 -17.15 12.02
C PRO A 184 7.09 -16.85 11.05
N HIS A 185 7.89 -17.86 10.72
CA HIS A 185 9.00 -17.73 9.78
C HIS A 185 8.59 -18.31 8.41
N ILE A 186 8.53 -17.43 7.40
CA ILE A 186 8.26 -17.82 6.02
C ILE A 186 9.61 -18.11 5.36
N LYS A 187 9.88 -19.39 5.06
CA LYS A 187 11.12 -19.80 4.38
C LYS A 187 11.06 -19.39 2.91
N PHE A 188 12.12 -18.76 2.42
CA PHE A 188 12.25 -18.42 1.01
C PHE A 188 12.60 -19.66 0.19
N SER A 189 11.83 -19.97 -0.85
CA SER A 189 12.08 -21.10 -1.73
C SER A 189 12.84 -20.67 -3.00
N LEU A 190 13.53 -21.60 -3.66
CA LEU A 190 14.17 -21.31 -4.95
C LEU A 190 13.15 -20.91 -6.04
N PHE A 191 11.91 -21.39 -5.91
CA PHE A 191 10.81 -21.02 -6.81
C PHE A 191 10.49 -19.52 -6.73
N ASP A 192 10.59 -18.93 -5.54
CA ASP A 192 10.38 -17.48 -5.35
C ASP A 192 11.46 -16.65 -6.05
N VAL A 193 12.72 -17.14 -6.08
CA VAL A 193 13.81 -16.50 -6.85
C VAL A 193 13.48 -16.47 -8.34
N TYR A 194 13.02 -17.60 -8.89
CA TYR A 194 12.65 -17.68 -10.32
C TYR A 194 11.49 -16.74 -10.67
N ILE A 195 10.48 -16.65 -9.81
CA ILE A 195 9.36 -15.71 -9.99
C ILE A 195 9.87 -14.27 -9.97
N CYS A 196 10.69 -13.89 -8.99
CA CYS A 196 11.26 -12.55 -8.90
C CYS A 196 12.08 -12.18 -10.14
N PHE A 197 12.94 -13.10 -10.61
CA PHE A 197 13.74 -12.88 -11.81
C PHE A 197 12.87 -12.69 -13.06
N PHE A 198 11.84 -13.54 -13.22
CA PHE A 198 10.89 -13.42 -14.33
C PHE A 198 10.11 -12.10 -14.29
N LEU A 199 9.71 -11.65 -13.09
CA LEU A 199 8.99 -10.39 -12.90
C LEU A 199 9.87 -9.19 -13.29
N VAL A 200 11.14 -9.18 -12.90
CA VAL A 200 12.09 -8.11 -13.29
C VAL A 200 12.29 -8.08 -14.80
N LEU A 201 12.48 -9.23 -15.44
CA LEU A 201 12.59 -9.32 -16.90
C LEU A 201 11.31 -8.81 -17.60
N PHE A 202 10.14 -9.16 -17.07
CA PHE A 202 8.87 -8.70 -17.59
C PHE A 202 8.73 -7.16 -17.50
N LEU A 203 9.06 -6.57 -16.35
CA LEU A 203 9.03 -5.10 -16.17
C LEU A 203 10.06 -4.39 -17.07
N SER A 204 11.28 -4.92 -17.15
CA SER A 204 12.33 -4.37 -18.02
C SER A 204 11.89 -4.41 -19.49
N SER A 205 11.25 -5.49 -19.91
CA SER A 205 10.76 -5.63 -21.28
C SER A 205 9.58 -4.71 -21.62
N ILE A 206 8.74 -4.35 -20.64
CA ILE A 206 7.70 -3.32 -20.80
C ILE A 206 8.35 -1.93 -20.94
N HIS A 207 9.42 -1.68 -20.20
CA HIS A 207 10.13 -0.41 -20.25
C HIS A 207 10.87 -0.20 -21.57
N SER A 208 11.51 -1.25 -22.10
CA SER A 208 12.30 -1.21 -23.34
C SER A 208 11.48 -1.16 -24.64
N PHE A 209 10.14 -1.15 -24.57
CA PHE A 209 9.26 -1.13 -25.75
C PHE A 209 8.98 0.30 -26.28
N VAL A 210 9.91 1.23 -26.08
CA VAL A 210 9.97 2.58 -26.69
C VAL A 210 11.37 2.77 -27.23
#